data_AF-A0A1G6Y8L8-F1
#
_entry.id   AF-A0A1G6Y8L8-F1
#
_cell.length_a   1.000
_cell.length_b   1.000
_cell.length_c   1.000
_cell.angle_alpha   90.00
_cell.angle_beta   90.00
_cell.angle_gamma   90.00
#
_symmetry.space_group_name_H-M   'P 1'
#
loop_
_entity.id
_entity.type
_entity.pdbx_description
1 polymer ?
#
loop_
_entity_poly.entity_id
_entity_poly.type
_entity_poly.pdbx_seq_one_letter_code
_entity_poly.pdbx_strand_id
1 'polypeptide(L)' 'MPQNIKHNPFTFIYRADCTTCEKYVGPKRKSKYEAEADGEDHKALPNNEDHIVKIEVTQSYYII' A
#
# COMPACT_ATOMS: atom_id res chain seq x y z
N MET A 1 -4.69 33.65 21.77
CA MET A 1 -5.67 32.56 21.62
C MET A 1 -5.00 31.46 20.81
N PRO A 2 -4.85 30.22 21.30
CA PRO A 2 -4.24 29.17 20.50
C PRO A 2 -5.17 28.83 19.33
N GLN A 3 -4.62 28.88 18.12
CA GLN A 3 -5.34 28.53 16.90
C GLN A 3 -5.66 27.03 16.96
N ASN A 4 -6.95 26.70 16.94
CA ASN A 4 -7.44 25.33 16.90
C ASN A 4 -7.22 24.78 15.49
N ILE A 5 -6.00 24.29 15.23
CA ILE A 5 -5.62 23.68 13.95
C ILE A 5 -6.43 22.38 13.84
N LYS A 6 -7.49 22.39 13.03
CA LYS A 6 -8.20 21.18 12.65
C LYS A 6 -7.26 20.35 11.78
N HIS A 7 -6.55 19.40 12.38
CA HIS A 7 -5.80 18.40 11.62
C HIS A 7 -6.82 17.55 10.82
N ASN A 8 -6.80 17.69 9.49
CA ASN A 8 -7.60 16.86 8.59
C ASN A 8 -7.17 15.38 8.74
N PRO A 9 -8.04 14.38 8.49
CA PRO A 9 -7.70 12.99 8.75
C PRO A 9 -6.55 12.53 7.84
N PHE A 10 -5.52 11.93 8.45
CA PHE A 10 -4.46 11.22 7.73
C PHE A 10 -5.09 10.21 6.77
N THR A 11 -4.64 10.21 5.51
CA THR A 11 -5.04 9.19 4.54
C THR A 11 -3.88 8.21 4.35
N PHE A 12 -4.16 6.92 4.59
CA PHE A 12 -3.23 5.83 4.33
C PHE A 12 -3.64 5.11 3.05
N ILE A 13 -2.66 4.90 2.16
CA ILE A 13 -2.80 4.11 0.94
C ILE A 13 -1.76 3.01 0.98
N TYR A 14 -2.20 1.79 0.67
CA TYR A 14 -1.38 0.58 0.67
C TYR A 14 -1.26 0.06 -0.75
N ARG A 15 -0.12 -0.54 -1.10
CA ARG A 15 0.07 -1.18 -2.40
C ARG A 15 1.09 -2.30 -2.29
N ALA A 16 0.84 -3.42 -2.97
CA ALA A 16 1.84 -4.47 -3.06
C ALA A 16 2.88 -4.14 -4.15
N ASP A 17 4.14 -4.31 -3.80
CA ASP A 17 5.31 -4.09 -4.64
C ASP A 17 6.11 -5.39 -4.75
N CYS A 18 6.18 -5.95 -5.94
CA CYS A 18 6.96 -7.15 -6.20
C CYS A 18 8.37 -6.75 -6.63
N THR A 19 9.31 -6.86 -5.69
CA THR A 19 10.73 -6.53 -5.91
C THR A 19 11.43 -7.48 -6.90
N THR A 20 10.95 -8.72 -7.04
CA THR A 20 11.47 -9.65 -8.06
C THR A 20 11.04 -9.26 -9.47
N CYS A 21 9.82 -8.75 -9.62
CA CYS A 21 9.29 -8.27 -10.91
C CYS A 21 9.60 -6.78 -11.18
N GLU A 22 10.18 -6.08 -10.20
CA GLU A 22 10.40 -4.63 -10.20
C GLU A 22 9.14 -3.83 -10.56
N LYS A 23 7.97 -4.29 -10.08
CA LYS A 23 6.68 -3.66 -10.37
C LYS A 23 5.68 -3.81 -9.24
N TYR A 24 4.75 -2.86 -9.19
CA TYR A 24 3.58 -2.98 -8.35
C TYR A 24 2.61 -4.05 -8.85
N VAL A 25 2.03 -4.78 -7.90
CA VAL A 25 1.03 -5.82 -8.15
C VAL A 25 -0.27 -5.39 -7.50
N GLY A 26 -1.33 -5.27 -8.32
CA GLY A 26 -2.61 -4.73 -7.90
C GLY A 26 -2.72 -3.19 -7.86
N PRO A 27 -3.94 -2.68 -7.62
CA PRO A 27 -4.23 -1.26 -7.49
C PRO A 27 -3.80 -0.70 -6.13
N LYS A 28 -3.90 0.62 -5.97
CA LYS A 28 -3.78 1.27 -4.65
C LYS A 28 -5.00 0.91 -3.80
N ARG A 29 -4.76 0.39 -2.59
CA ARG A 29 -5.79 -0.03 -1.62
C ARG A 29 -5.87 0.92 -0.45
N LYS A 30 -7.04 0.99 0.19
CA LYS A 30 -7.21 1.75 1.44
C LYS A 30 -6.97 0.89 2.68
N SER A 31 -6.84 -0.43 2.49
CA SER A 31 -6.57 -1.39 3.54
C SER A 31 -5.27 -2.15 3.27
N LYS A 32 -4.51 -2.42 4.34
CA LYS A 32 -3.32 -3.28 4.29
C LYS A 32 -3.68 -4.68 3.82
N TYR A 33 -4.80 -5.22 4.32
CA TYR A 33 -5.26 -6.57 4.02
C TYR A 33 -5.55 -6.79 2.52
N GLU A 34 -6.16 -5.80 1.86
CA GLU A 34 -6.42 -5.89 0.42
C GLU A 34 -5.12 -5.88 -0.39
N ALA A 35 -4.13 -5.09 0.02
CA ALA A 35 -2.82 -5.06 -0.64
C ALA A 35 -2.03 -6.36 -0.38
N GLU A 36 -2.17 -6.96 0.81
CA GLU A 36 -1.60 -8.28 1.11
C GLU A 36 -2.22 -9.36 0.24
N ALA A 37 -3.55 -9.35 0.05
CA ALA A 37 -4.24 -10.26 -0.87
C ALA A 37 -3.74 -10.10 -2.31
N ASP A 38 -3.57 -8.87 -2.82
CA ASP A 38 -2.99 -8.64 -4.15
C ASP A 38 -1.57 -9.25 -4.28
N GLY A 39 -0.79 -9.25 -3.18
CA GLY A 39 0.53 -9.85 -3.12
C GLY A 39 0.52 -11.38 -3.06
N GLU A 40 -0.43 -11.97 -2.33
CA GLU A 40 -0.63 -13.43 -2.28
C GLU A 40 -1.13 -13.97 -3.62
N ASP A 41 -2.10 -13.28 -4.24
CA ASP A 41 -2.61 -13.62 -5.57
C ASP A 41 -1.49 -13.61 -6.62
N HIS A 42 -0.58 -12.64 -6.56
CA HIS A 42 0.58 -12.58 -7.46
C HIS A 42 1.54 -13.76 -7.26
N LYS A 43 1.76 -14.21 -6.02
CA LYS A 43 2.61 -15.37 -5.71
C LYS A 43 1.96 -16.70 -6.09
N ALA A 44 0.63 -16.76 -6.07
CA ALA A 44 -0.13 -17.94 -6.49
C ALA A 44 -0.10 -18.17 -8.01
N LEU A 45 0.35 -17.18 -8.80
CA LEU A 45 0.55 -17.34 -10.24
C LEU A 45 1.73 -18.30 -10.53
N PRO A 46 1.65 -19.08 -11.63
CA PRO A 46 2.70 -20.02 -11.99
C PRO A 46 4.05 -19.30 -12.19
N ASN A 47 5.11 -19.87 -11.61
CA ASN A 47 6.49 -19.35 -11.59
C ASN A 47 6.74 -18.12 -10.71
N ASN A 48 5.76 -17.69 -9.89
CA ASN A 48 5.91 -16.53 -9.01
C ASN A 48 6.03 -16.90 -7.52
N GLU A 49 6.13 -18.19 -7.19
CA GLU A 49 6.18 -18.70 -5.81
C GLU A 49 7.32 -18.10 -4.98
N ASP A 50 8.49 -17.88 -5.59
CA ASP A 50 9.66 -17.27 -4.95
C ASP A 50 9.71 -15.73 -5.06
N HIS A 51 8.67 -15.10 -5.64
CA HIS A 51 8.66 -13.65 -5.80
C HIS A 51 8.56 -12.93 -4.46
N ILE A 52 9.45 -11.97 -4.24
CA ILE A 52 9.49 -11.16 -3.02
C ILE A 52 8.54 -9.99 -3.19
N VAL A 53 7.37 -10.07 -2.57
CA VAL A 53 6.36 -9.01 -2.52
C VAL A 53 6.40 -8.31 -1.16
N LYS A 54 6.48 -6.98 -1.17
CA LYS A 54 6.44 -6.09 -0.01
C LYS A 54 5.21 -5.20 -0.08
N ILE A 55 4.81 -4.62 1.05
CA ILE A 55 3.71 -3.66 1.10
C ILE A 55 4.29 -2.25 1.26
N GLU A 56 4.07 -1.42 0.25
CA GLU A 56 4.32 0.02 0.31
C GLU A 56 3.16 0.70 1.04
N VAL A 57 3.49 1.62 1.95
CA VAL A 57 2.51 2.44 2.69
C VAL A 57 2.79 3.90 2.42
N THR A 58 1.84 4.58 1.79
CA THR A 58 1.87 6.03 1.60
C THR A 58 0.94 6.69 2.62
N GLN A 59 1.49 7.57 3.44
CA GLN A 59 0.72 8.42 4.36
C GLN A 59 0.67 9.84 3.81
N SER A 60 -0.54 10.38 3.66
CA SER A 60 -0.76 11.76 3.24
C SER A 60 -1.51 12.52 4.31
N TYR A 61 -1.09 13.77 4.56
CA TYR A 61 -1.77 14.70 5.45
C TYR A 61 -1.82 16.07 4.78
N TYR A 62 -2.87 16.83 5.10
CA TYR A 62 -3.04 18.20 4.63
C TYR A 62 -2.86 19.14 5.82
N ILE A 63 -1.97 20.12 5.67
CA ILE A 63 -1.83 21.23 6.61
C ILE A 63 -2.72 22.36 6.08
N ILE A 64 -3.64 22.84 6.92
CA ILE A 64 -4.52 24.00 6.64
C ILE A 64 -4.01 25.17 7.47
#